data_AF-A0A318XK60-F1
#
_entry.id   AF-A0A318XK60-F1
#
_cell.length_a   1.000
_cell.length_b   1.000
_cell.length_c   1.000
_cell.angle_alpha   90.00
_cell.angle_beta   90.00
_cell.angle_gamma   90.00
#
_symmetry.space_group_name_H-M   'P 1'
#
loop_
_entity.id
_entity.type
_entity.pdbx_description
1 polymer ?
#
loop_
_entity_poly.entity_id
_entity_poly.type
_entity_poly.pdbx_seq_one_letter_code
_entity_poly.pdbx_strand_id
1 'polypeptide(L)'
;MLEEMVKSIIKKQIETDFPHLLLPAVTRAKVTRVTASDNWFEYNLKIIDKLGDFDERFPEIPGVMSKVQVEAGKVVAIGFLYGELNPCIIGEVF
;
A
#
# COMPACT_ATOMS: atom_id res chain seq x y z
N MET A 1 15.24 4.09 -31.70
CA MET A 1 16.28 3.12 -31.27
C MET A 1 16.97 3.56 -29.99
N LEU A 2 17.60 4.76 -29.94
CA LEU A 2 18.30 5.21 -28.73
C LEU A 2 17.36 5.42 -27.53
N GLU A 3 16.18 6.00 -27.77
CA GLU A 3 15.20 6.33 -26.73
C GLU A 3 14.62 5.08 -26.02
N GLU A 4 14.32 4.03 -26.80
CA GLU A 4 13.93 2.70 -26.30
C GLU A 4 15.02 2.06 -25.44
N MET A 5 16.28 2.21 -25.86
CA MET A 5 17.43 1.67 -25.14
C MET A 5 17.64 2.40 -23.81
N VAL A 6 17.52 3.72 -23.81
CA VAL A 6 17.60 4.56 -22.61
C VAL A 6 16.49 4.20 -21.63
N LYS A 7 15.24 4.05 -22.08
CA LYS A 7 14.11 3.60 -21.23
C LYS A 7 14.38 2.24 -20.58
N SER A 8 14.94 1.30 -21.34
CA SER A 8 15.23 -0.05 -20.86
C SER A 8 16.33 -0.07 -19.80
N ILE A 9 17.40 0.71 -19.99
CA ILE A 9 18.50 0.83 -19.01
C ILE A 9 17.99 1.48 -17.72
N ILE A 10 17.25 2.58 -17.82
CA ILE A 10 16.68 3.27 -16.67
C ILE A 10 15.76 2.33 -15.89
N LYS A 11 14.87 1.59 -16.57
CA LYS A 11 13.98 0.63 -15.93
C LYS A 11 14.76 -0.44 -15.16
N LYS A 12 15.79 -1.01 -15.78
CA LYS A 12 16.63 -2.05 -15.16
C LYS A 12 17.44 -1.52 -13.98
N GLN A 13 17.94 -0.30 -14.05
CA GLN A 13 18.65 0.37 -12.96
C GLN A 13 17.73 0.63 -11.77
N ILE A 14 16.52 1.13 -12.02
CA ILE A 14 15.52 1.35 -10.97
C ILE A 14 15.12 0.00 -10.34
N GLU A 15 14.91 -1.05 -11.13
CA GLU A 15 14.61 -2.41 -10.64
C GLU A 15 15.74 -3.00 -9.78
N THR A 16 17.00 -2.70 -10.11
CA THR A 16 18.17 -3.30 -9.44
C THR A 16 18.59 -2.52 -8.19
N ASP A 17 18.69 -1.19 -8.30
CA ASP A 17 19.32 -0.35 -7.28
C ASP A 17 18.28 0.39 -6.41
N PHE A 18 17.08 0.62 -6.96
CA PHE A 18 16.02 1.40 -6.31
C PHE A 18 14.64 0.71 -6.41
N PRO A 19 14.52 -0.58 -6.04
CA PRO A 19 13.25 -1.32 -6.19
C PRO A 19 12.09 -0.67 -5.43
N HIS A 20 12.39 0.08 -4.36
CA HIS A 20 11.45 0.86 -3.58
C HIS A 20 10.83 2.07 -4.32
N LEU A 21 11.40 2.51 -5.45
CA LEU A 21 10.85 3.59 -6.28
C LEU A 21 9.82 3.12 -7.31
N LEU A 22 9.77 1.81 -7.59
CA LEU A 22 8.79 1.23 -8.53
C LEU A 22 7.40 1.09 -7.92
N LEU A 23 7.33 1.12 -6.60
CA LEU A 23 6.11 0.97 -5.84
C LEU A 23 5.87 2.28 -5.08
N PRO A 24 4.63 2.80 -5.03
CA PRO A 24 4.33 3.94 -4.17
C PRO A 24 4.63 3.54 -2.72
N ALA A 25 5.70 4.12 -2.14
CA ALA A 25 6.20 3.78 -0.81
C ALA A 25 5.12 3.92 0.28
N VAL A 26 4.17 4.85 0.06
CA VAL A 26 2.98 5.03 0.88
C VAL A 26 1.79 5.26 -0.03
N THR A 27 0.70 4.54 0.20
CA THR A 27 -0.60 4.79 -0.44
C THR A 27 -1.69 5.00 0.60
N ARG A 28 -2.85 5.49 0.17
CA ARG A 28 -4.03 5.56 1.03
C ARG A 28 -4.87 4.30 0.82
N ALA A 29 -5.41 3.78 1.91
CA ALA A 29 -6.36 2.69 1.88
C ALA A 29 -7.52 2.99 2.83
N LYS A 30 -8.70 2.50 2.48
CA LYS A 30 -9.86 2.52 3.35
C LYS A 30 -9.94 1.19 4.09
N VAL A 31 -10.16 1.26 5.40
CA VAL A 31 -10.40 0.09 6.23
C VAL A 31 -11.81 -0.42 5.93
N THR A 32 -11.93 -1.63 5.39
CA THR A 32 -13.23 -2.24 5.10
C THR A 32 -13.73 -3.07 6.27
N ARG A 33 -12.82 -3.71 7.01
CA ARG A 33 -13.13 -4.56 8.16
C ARG A 33 -12.04 -4.48 9.21
N VAL A 34 -12.45 -4.62 10.48
CA VAL A 34 -11.58 -4.74 11.63
C VAL A 34 -12.00 -5.98 12.42
N THR A 35 -11.03 -6.82 12.77
CA THR A 35 -11.21 -7.95 13.68
C THR A 35 -10.23 -7.76 14.85
N ALA A 36 -10.75 -7.64 16.07
CA ALA A 36 -9.91 -7.54 17.25
C ALA A 36 -9.37 -8.91 17.65
N SER A 37 -8.07 -8.99 17.92
CA SER A 37 -7.41 -10.14 18.55
C SER A 37 -6.72 -9.64 19.84
N ASP A 38 -6.39 -10.55 20.76
CA ASP A 38 -5.98 -10.18 22.13
C ASP A 38 -4.86 -9.12 22.19
N ASN A 39 -3.92 -9.15 21.24
CA ASN A 39 -2.73 -8.30 21.27
C ASN A 39 -2.46 -7.50 19.97
N TRP A 40 -3.33 -7.69 18.96
CA TRP A 40 -3.21 -7.12 17.62
C TRP A 40 -4.60 -6.97 16.99
N PHE A 41 -4.76 -6.01 16.09
CA PHE A 41 -5.95 -5.87 15.27
C PHE A 41 -5.65 -6.33 13.85
N GLU A 42 -6.55 -7.12 13.30
CA GLU A 42 -6.52 -7.58 11.92
C GLU A 42 -7.44 -6.69 11.08
N TYR A 43 -6.91 -6.16 9.98
CA TYR A 43 -7.57 -5.23 9.09
C TYR A 43 -7.71 -5.79 7.69
N ASN A 44 -8.87 -5.52 7.07
CA ASN A 44 -9.00 -5.59 5.63
C ASN A 44 -8.90 -4.17 5.07
N LEU A 45 -8.06 -4.01 4.04
CA LEU A 45 -7.75 -2.72 3.44
C LEU A 45 -8.08 -2.74 1.95
N LYS A 46 -8.69 -1.66 1.47
CA LYS A 46 -8.91 -1.44 0.04
C LYS A 46 -8.27 -0.12 -0.38
N ILE A 47 -7.35 -0.17 -1.34
CA ILE A 47 -6.58 1.00 -1.78
C ILE A 47 -7.51 2.02 -2.44
N ILE A 48 -7.23 3.30 -2.19
CA ILE A 48 -7.96 4.42 -2.78
C ILE A 48 -7.00 5.32 -3.57
N ASP A 49 -7.51 5.92 -4.64
CA ASP A 49 -6.77 6.87 -5.47
C ASP A 49 -6.66 8.25 -4.79
N LYS A 50 -5.94 9.17 -5.42
CA LYS A 50 -5.79 10.59 -5.05
C LYS A 50 -7.12 11.32 -4.91
N LEU A 51 -8.16 10.85 -5.61
CA LEU A 51 -9.52 11.40 -5.57
C LEU A 51 -10.38 10.82 -4.42
N GLY A 52 -9.93 9.74 -3.76
CA GLY A 52 -10.67 9.10 -2.68
C GLY A 52 -11.57 7.94 -3.10
N ASP A 53 -11.65 7.67 -4.41
CA ASP A 53 -12.34 6.50 -4.96
C ASP A 53 -11.50 5.23 -4.80
N PHE A 54 -12.16 4.08 -4.75
CA PHE A 54 -11.49 2.78 -4.72
C PHE A 54 -10.71 2.56 -6.02
N ASP A 55 -9.43 2.20 -5.89
CA ASP A 55 -8.62 1.85 -7.05
C ASP A 55 -8.90 0.39 -7.45
N GLU A 56 -9.62 0.19 -8.56
CA GLU A 56 -9.97 -1.14 -9.09
C GLU A 56 -8.75 -1.97 -9.52
N ARG A 57 -7.58 -1.34 -9.69
CA ARG A 57 -6.34 -2.04 -10.03
C ARG A 57 -5.81 -2.87 -8.87
N PHE A 58 -6.25 -2.58 -7.65
CA PHE A 58 -5.79 -3.26 -6.46
C PHE A 58 -6.92 -4.05 -5.82
N PRO A 59 -6.73 -5.37 -5.61
CA PRO A 59 -7.67 -6.16 -4.85
C PRO A 59 -7.70 -5.70 -3.38
N GLU A 60 -8.74 -6.13 -2.66
CA GLU A 60 -8.77 -5.99 -1.21
C GLU A 60 -7.65 -6.83 -0.58
N ILE A 61 -6.95 -6.24 0.39
CA ILE A 61 -5.83 -6.86 1.11
C ILE A 61 -6.34 -7.26 2.50
N PRO A 62 -6.64 -8.56 2.73
CA PRO A 62 -7.04 -9.06 4.04
C PRO A 62 -5.83 -9.37 4.93
N GLY A 63 -6.08 -9.53 6.23
CA GLY A 63 -5.09 -10.08 7.16
C GLY A 63 -4.00 -9.12 7.61
N VAL A 64 -4.21 -7.81 7.47
CA VAL A 64 -3.19 -6.81 7.80
C VAL A 64 -3.18 -6.58 9.30
N MET A 65 -2.09 -6.97 9.96
CA MET A 65 -1.95 -6.88 11.41
C MET A 65 -1.36 -5.54 11.83
N SER A 66 -2.01 -4.83 12.74
CA SER A 66 -1.49 -3.59 13.34
C SER A 66 -1.85 -3.46 14.81
N LYS A 67 -1.00 -2.74 15.57
CA LYS A 67 -1.32 -2.30 16.94
C LYS A 67 -2.04 -0.95 16.96
N VAL A 68 -2.05 -0.24 15.84
CA VAL A 68 -2.75 1.04 15.69
C VAL A 68 -4.24 0.74 15.62
N GLN A 69 -5.01 1.27 16.56
CA GLN A 69 -6.45 1.09 16.58
C GLN A 69 -7.10 2.05 15.58
N VAL A 70 -7.67 1.49 14.52
CA VAL A 70 -8.44 2.22 13.49
C VAL A 70 -9.84 1.62 13.35
N GLU A 71 -10.84 2.45 13.07
CA GLU A 71 -12.22 2.03 12.82
C GLU A 71 -12.47 1.64 11.36
N ALA A 72 -13.44 0.74 11.14
CA ALA A 72 -13.91 0.43 9.79
C ALA A 72 -14.53 1.67 9.13
N GLY A 73 -14.21 1.90 7.86
CA GLY A 73 -14.66 3.03 7.07
C GLY A 73 -13.72 4.23 7.07
N LYS A 74 -12.69 4.26 7.94
CA LYS A 74 -11.67 5.31 7.95
C LYS A 74 -10.60 5.10 6.88
N VAL A 75 -9.94 6.20 6.51
CA VAL A 75 -8.83 6.21 5.57
C VAL A 75 -7.52 6.20 6.34
N VAL A 76 -6.61 5.31 5.94
CA VAL A 76 -5.30 5.13 6.55
C VAL A 76 -4.21 5.29 5.51
N ALA A 77 -3.07 5.82 5.95
CA ALA A 77 -1.83 5.72 5.19
C ALA A 77 -1.20 4.36 5.44
N ILE A 78 -0.92 3.64 4.36
CA ILE A 78 -0.30 2.31 4.39
C ILE A 78 1.02 2.35 3.64
N GLY A 79 2.04 1.68 4.19
CA GLY A 79 3.33 1.52 3.55
C GLY A 79 3.57 0.06 3.16
N PHE A 80 4.01 -0.18 1.92
CA PHE A 80 4.44 -1.51 1.49
C PHE A 80 5.90 -1.71 1.86
N LEU A 81 6.14 -2.39 2.98
CA LEU A 81 7.50 -2.66 3.45
C LEU A 81 8.22 -3.54 2.41
N TYR A 82 9.38 -3.07 1.95
CA TYR A 82 10.19 -3.75 0.92
C TYR A 82 9.45 -4.02 -0.40
N GLY A 83 8.31 -3.37 -0.63
CA GLY A 83 7.49 -3.60 -1.82
C GLY A 83 6.67 -4.90 -1.80
N GLU A 84 6.58 -5.58 -0.67
CA GLU A 84 5.73 -6.76 -0.53
C GLU A 84 4.25 -6.36 -0.42
N LEU A 85 3.33 -7.22 -0.88
CA LEU A 85 1.88 -7.02 -0.76
C LEU A 85 1.36 -7.24 0.67
N ASN A 86 2.19 -6.97 1.67
CA ASN A 86 1.87 -7.01 3.09
C ASN A 86 2.07 -5.61 3.68
N PRO A 87 1.06 -4.73 3.56
CA PRO A 87 1.20 -3.34 3.95
C PRO A 87 1.21 -3.18 5.48
N CYS A 88 1.95 -2.19 5.97
CA CYS A 88 1.90 -1.75 7.36
C CYS A 88 1.06 -0.47 7.47
N ILE A 89 0.15 -0.42 8.44
CA ILE A 89 -0.63 0.79 8.74
C ILE A 89 0.27 1.78 9.49
N ILE A 90 0.46 2.96 8.90
CA ILE A 90 1.26 4.04 9.50
C ILE A 90 0.37 4.90 10.41
N GLY A 91 -0.85 5.22 9.99
CA GLY A 91 -1.81 6.01 10.76
C GLY A 91 -3.07 6.40 9.98
N GLU A 92 -4.07 6.93 10.68
CA GLU A 92 -5.28 7.52 10.07
C GLU A 92 -4.93 8.84 9.38
N VAL A 93 -5.50 9.07 8.19
CA VAL A 93 -5.33 10.31 7.41
C VAL A 93 -6.68 10.84 6.96
N PHE A 94 -6.81 12.17 6.94
CA PHE A 94 -8.02 12.90 6.52
C PHE A 94 -7.99 13.26 5.04
#